data_AF-A0A200H5V2-F1
#
_entry.id   AF-A0A200H5V2-F1
#
_cell.length_a   1.000
_cell.length_b   1.000
_cell.length_c   1.000
_cell.angle_alpha   90.00
_cell.angle_beta   90.00
_cell.angle_gamma   90.00
#
_symmetry.space_group_name_H-M   'P 1'
#
loop_
_entity.id
_entity.type
_entity.pdbx_description
1 polymer ?
#
loop_
_entity_poly.entity_id
_entity_poly.type
_entity_poly.pdbx_seq_one_letter_code
_entity_poly.pdbx_strand_id
1 'polypeptide(L)'
;MNPRRRRILIPGLLIALLVVAAIASFTGRAEGAEQQPVSRMSDPRITESSGLAISRAHDDLAYTINDSGHDPLVYAVRISTGETVGVTRLDADVTDPEALALHDGTLWIADTGDNTAVRDEIALLALPEPGPGDRTVAPDRYRIALDSPADIEALLIDREGVPHLVTKVIGSGVVYRLDGLSTASPAAPTRLDIAAPPLVTDAAFAPDGSSIVLLTYLGVHVLDAGSWQTRTTLPLPPLAQAETIAYTDPFHVLVGSEGEDSPLYRVGLPVVAPRELAAVPGLGLLVLLVARLGDQAR
;
A
#
# COMPACT_ATOMS: atom_id res chain seq x y z
N MET A 1 19.62 15.19 -24.90
CA MET A 1 18.23 14.67 -24.87
C MET A 1 17.52 15.04 -26.18
N ASN A 2 16.92 14.08 -26.90
CA ASN A 2 16.53 14.24 -28.32
C ASN A 2 15.10 14.86 -28.46
N PRO A 3 14.92 16.04 -29.07
CA PRO A 3 13.68 16.83 -29.03
C PRO A 3 12.47 16.20 -29.77
N ARG A 4 12.69 15.09 -30.50
CA ARG A 4 11.62 14.39 -31.22
C ARG A 4 10.70 13.54 -30.33
N ARG A 5 11.15 13.12 -29.13
CA ARG A 5 10.32 12.34 -28.19
C ARG A 5 9.26 13.17 -27.44
N ARG A 6 9.46 14.48 -27.29
CA ARG A 6 8.47 15.38 -26.65
C ARG A 6 7.18 15.60 -27.45
N ARG A 7 7.19 15.37 -28.78
CA ARG A 7 6.04 15.67 -29.65
C ARG A 7 4.96 14.57 -29.67
N ILE A 8 5.26 13.37 -29.18
CA ILE A 8 4.33 12.23 -29.17
C ILE A 8 3.74 11.96 -27.76
N LEU A 9 4.38 12.46 -26.70
CA LEU A 9 3.90 12.33 -25.32
C LEU A 9 2.63 13.15 -25.05
N ILE A 10 2.46 14.31 -25.70
CA ILE A 10 1.37 15.25 -25.44
C ILE A 10 -0.01 14.75 -25.95
N PRO A 11 -0.14 14.19 -27.18
CA PRO A 11 -1.42 13.65 -27.65
C PRO A 11 -1.83 12.36 -26.94
N GLY A 12 -0.87 11.53 -26.52
CA GLY A 12 -1.13 10.28 -25.78
C GLY A 12 -1.69 10.55 -24.38
N LEU A 13 -1.15 11.55 -23.69
CA LEU A 13 -1.63 12.00 -22.38
C LEU A 13 -3.07 12.54 -22.43
N LEU A 14 -3.43 13.27 -23.50
CA LEU A 14 -4.78 13.81 -23.70
C LEU A 14 -5.84 12.73 -24.00
N ILE A 15 -5.47 11.69 -24.75
CA ILE A 15 -6.38 10.56 -25.02
C ILE A 15 -6.54 9.70 -23.76
N ALA A 16 -5.47 9.47 -23.00
CA ALA A 16 -5.54 8.82 -21.69
C ALA A 16 -6.46 9.61 -20.73
N LEU A 17 -6.35 10.94 -20.69
CA LEU A 17 -7.20 11.81 -19.87
C LEU A 17 -8.69 11.70 -20.24
N LEU A 18 -9.01 11.63 -21.54
CA LEU A 18 -10.40 11.54 -22.03
C LEU A 18 -11.03 10.17 -21.73
N VAL A 19 -10.24 9.09 -21.79
CA VAL A 19 -10.70 7.75 -21.42
C VAL A 19 -10.92 7.64 -19.90
N VAL A 20 -10.05 8.25 -19.09
CA VAL A 20 -10.22 8.34 -17.62
C VAL A 20 -11.49 9.10 -17.24
N ALA A 21 -11.77 10.25 -17.88
CA ALA A 21 -12.98 11.04 -17.62
C ALA A 21 -14.28 10.29 -17.98
N ALA A 22 -14.26 9.45 -19.02
CA ALA A 22 -15.42 8.66 -19.42
C ALA A 22 -15.69 7.48 -18.46
N ILE A 23 -14.65 6.83 -17.93
CA ILE A 23 -14.79 5.70 -16.98
C ILE A 23 -15.20 6.18 -15.59
N ALA A 24 -14.72 7.34 -15.15
CA ALA A 24 -15.10 7.95 -13.86
C ALA A 24 -16.62 8.24 -13.76
N SER A 25 -17.33 8.31 -14.88
CA SER A 25 -18.78 8.53 -14.91
C SER A 25 -19.62 7.27 -14.66
N PHE A 26 -19.02 6.07 -14.64
CA PHE A 26 -19.72 4.78 -14.51
C PHE A 26 -19.58 4.10 -13.14
N THR A 27 -18.82 4.67 -12.21
CA THR A 27 -18.71 4.10 -10.85
C THR A 27 -19.80 4.68 -9.96
N GLY A 28 -20.65 3.81 -9.41
CA GLY A 28 -21.62 4.20 -8.40
C GLY A 28 -20.89 4.84 -7.23
N ARG A 29 -21.18 6.11 -6.97
CA ARG A 29 -20.64 6.85 -5.83
C ARG A 29 -21.09 6.12 -4.55
N ALA A 30 -20.17 5.41 -3.90
CA ALA A 30 -20.28 5.23 -2.46
C ALA A 30 -20.41 6.63 -1.84
N GLU A 31 -21.24 6.80 -0.80
CA GLU A 31 -21.23 8.02 0.00
C GLU A 31 -19.77 8.36 0.30
N GLY A 32 -19.33 9.53 -0.18
CA GLY A 32 -17.91 9.83 -0.34
C GLY A 32 -17.21 9.71 0.99
N ALA A 33 -16.22 8.82 1.06
CA ALA A 33 -15.30 8.74 2.19
C ALA A 33 -14.88 10.16 2.60
N GLU A 34 -14.93 10.45 3.89
CA GLU A 34 -14.49 11.74 4.41
C GLU A 34 -13.00 11.91 4.09
N GLN A 35 -12.66 12.97 3.37
CA GLN A 35 -11.28 13.30 2.98
C GLN A 35 -10.92 14.65 3.59
N GLN A 36 -9.91 14.66 4.46
CA GLN A 36 -9.50 15.86 5.19
C GLN A 36 -8.01 16.12 4.94
N PRO A 37 -7.62 17.32 4.45
CA PRO A 37 -6.23 17.74 4.50
C PRO A 37 -5.75 17.75 5.96
N VAL A 38 -4.57 17.20 6.21
CA VAL A 38 -3.99 17.14 7.56
C VAL A 38 -2.84 18.14 7.66
N SER A 39 -1.82 17.98 6.83
CA SER A 39 -0.61 18.79 6.83
C SER A 39 0.08 18.71 5.47
N ARG A 40 1.26 19.32 5.36
CA ARG A 40 2.11 19.30 4.16
C ARG A 40 3.54 19.06 4.58
N MET A 41 4.23 18.12 3.93
CA MET A 41 5.62 17.81 4.23
C MET A 41 6.51 18.93 3.70
N SER A 42 6.90 19.83 4.59
CA SER A 42 7.54 21.12 4.23
C SER A 42 9.07 21.05 4.13
N ASP A 43 9.67 19.91 4.47
CA ASP A 43 11.11 19.69 4.35
C ASP A 43 11.48 19.60 2.87
N PRO A 44 12.30 20.53 2.33
CA PRO A 44 12.62 20.58 0.90
C PRO A 44 13.46 19.39 0.43
N ARG A 45 13.90 18.51 1.34
CA ARG A 45 14.60 17.27 1.01
C ARG A 45 13.63 16.14 0.67
N ILE A 46 12.34 16.26 1.00
CA ILE A 46 11.30 15.28 0.69
C ILE A 46 10.63 15.73 -0.60
N THR A 47 11.05 15.14 -1.72
CA THR A 47 10.60 15.54 -3.07
C THR A 47 9.95 14.40 -3.82
N GLU A 48 10.29 13.17 -3.50
CA GLU A 48 9.83 11.96 -4.20
C GLU A 48 9.38 10.89 -3.19
N SER A 49 8.59 11.30 -2.19
CA SER A 49 8.11 10.43 -1.11
C SER A 49 7.42 9.16 -1.66
N SER A 50 8.09 8.01 -1.56
CA SER A 50 7.64 6.69 -2.04
C SER A 50 7.65 5.68 -0.88
N GLY A 51 6.47 5.44 -0.30
CA GLY A 51 6.27 4.67 0.93
C GLY A 51 6.04 5.50 2.22
N LEU A 52 5.11 5.03 3.04
CA LEU A 52 4.73 5.65 4.31
C LEU A 52 4.42 4.62 5.40
N ALA A 53 4.97 4.82 6.60
CA ALA A 53 4.65 3.98 7.75
C ALA A 53 4.31 4.84 8.98
N ILE A 54 3.22 4.52 9.67
CA ILE A 54 2.79 5.27 10.87
C ILE A 54 3.32 4.59 12.12
N SER A 55 3.94 5.36 13.00
CA SER A 55 4.40 4.88 14.30
C SER A 55 3.23 4.46 15.18
N ARG A 56 3.40 3.33 15.88
CA ARG A 56 2.53 2.92 16.99
C ARG A 56 3.15 3.19 18.36
N ALA A 57 4.46 3.43 18.41
CA ALA A 57 5.19 3.73 19.64
C ALA A 57 5.25 5.24 19.96
N HIS A 58 5.13 6.08 18.93
CA HIS A 58 5.20 7.53 19.02
C HIS A 58 3.95 8.16 18.41
N ASP A 59 3.16 8.83 19.25
CA ASP A 59 2.00 9.58 18.78
C ASP A 59 2.43 10.65 17.76
N ASP A 60 1.57 10.89 16.77
CA ASP A 60 1.74 11.93 15.75
C ASP A 60 2.98 11.74 14.85
N LEU A 61 3.51 10.53 14.71
CA LEU A 61 4.73 10.29 13.93
C LEU A 61 4.49 9.33 12.75
N ALA A 62 4.97 9.71 11.58
CA ALA A 62 5.08 8.86 10.40
C ALA A 62 6.51 8.86 9.86
N TYR A 63 6.84 7.85 9.06
CA TYR A 63 8.10 7.70 8.35
C TYR A 63 7.85 7.70 6.85
N THR A 64 8.71 8.36 6.10
CA THR A 64 8.73 8.32 4.63
C THR A 64 10.17 8.26 4.13
N ILE A 65 10.35 7.83 2.88
CA ILE A 65 11.62 7.76 2.17
C ILE A 65 11.40 8.29 0.75
N ASN A 66 12.39 8.94 0.15
CA ASN A 66 12.32 9.28 -1.27
C ASN A 66 12.74 8.08 -2.13
N ASP A 67 12.22 7.97 -3.34
CA ASP A 67 12.60 6.98 -4.36
C ASP A 67 14.04 7.16 -4.93
N SER A 68 14.36 6.44 -6.01
CA SER A 68 15.69 6.46 -6.62
C SER A 68 16.28 7.85 -6.92
N GLY A 69 17.61 7.90 -6.90
CA GLY A 69 18.36 9.13 -7.17
C GLY A 69 18.56 10.03 -5.94
N HIS A 70 18.09 9.61 -4.78
CA HIS A 70 18.27 10.29 -3.49
C HIS A 70 19.22 9.56 -2.55
N ASP A 71 19.71 10.28 -1.54
CA ASP A 71 20.39 9.65 -0.41
C ASP A 71 19.40 8.72 0.34
N PRO A 72 19.85 7.57 0.86
CA PRO A 72 18.98 6.61 1.54
C PRO A 72 18.62 7.09 2.96
N LEU A 73 17.68 8.03 3.02
CA LEU A 73 17.24 8.72 4.23
C LEU A 73 15.78 8.39 4.54
N VAL A 74 15.52 7.89 5.74
CA VAL A 74 14.18 7.81 6.30
C VAL A 74 13.91 9.10 7.10
N TYR A 75 12.85 9.80 6.73
CA TYR A 75 12.39 11.02 7.40
C TYR A 75 11.29 10.67 8.41
N ALA A 76 11.49 11.06 9.66
CA ALA A 76 10.44 11.01 10.68
C ALA A 76 9.68 12.34 10.67
N VAL A 77 8.41 12.32 10.30
CA VAL A 77 7.56 13.50 10.06
C VAL A 77 6.39 13.52 11.05
N ARG A 78 6.11 14.69 11.64
CA ARG A 78 4.89 14.89 12.43
C ARG A 78 3.67 14.90 11.52
N ILE A 79 2.72 14.01 11.77
CA ILE A 79 1.51 13.91 10.95
C ILE A 79 0.70 15.22 11.00
N SER A 80 0.55 15.80 12.18
CA SER A 80 -0.28 17.00 12.42
C SER A 80 0.25 18.28 11.79
N THR A 81 1.56 18.38 11.54
CA THR A 81 2.21 19.62 11.07
C THR A 81 3.02 19.46 9.79
N GLY A 82 3.42 18.23 9.45
CA GLY A 82 4.33 17.94 8.34
C GLY A 82 5.79 18.32 8.61
N GLU A 83 6.14 18.60 9.87
CA GLU A 83 7.50 18.92 10.30
C GLU A 83 8.36 17.64 10.35
N THR A 84 9.52 17.65 9.69
CA THR A 84 10.55 16.62 9.89
C THR A 84 11.22 16.80 11.25
N VAL A 85 11.10 15.78 12.11
CA VAL A 85 11.63 15.77 13.48
C VAL A 85 12.76 14.76 13.68
N GLY A 86 13.18 14.07 12.62
CA GLY A 86 14.35 13.21 12.63
C GLY A 86 14.69 12.69 11.25
N VAL A 87 15.98 12.43 11.03
CA VAL A 87 16.50 11.85 9.80
C VAL A 87 17.37 10.65 10.15
N THR A 88 16.98 9.48 9.66
CA THR A 88 17.77 8.25 9.78
C THR A 88 18.45 7.96 8.45
N ARG A 89 19.78 8.06 8.42
CA ARG A 89 20.58 7.60 7.29
C ARG A 89 20.79 6.10 7.37
N LEU A 90 20.54 5.40 6.26
CA LEU A 90 20.84 3.99 6.13
C LEU A 90 22.30 3.83 5.69
N ASP A 91 23.08 3.11 6.48
CA ASP A 91 24.44 2.69 6.13
C ASP A 91 24.37 1.39 5.30
N ALA A 92 23.77 1.51 4.12
CA ALA A 92 23.57 0.44 3.16
C ALA A 92 23.42 1.00 1.75
N ASP A 93 23.76 0.20 0.74
CA ASP A 93 23.46 0.51 -0.65
C ASP A 93 21.96 0.27 -0.91
N VAL A 94 21.24 1.33 -1.22
CA VAL A 94 19.81 1.32 -1.57
C VAL A 94 19.67 1.88 -2.98
N THR A 95 19.04 1.13 -3.88
CA THR A 95 18.99 1.49 -5.29
C THR A 95 17.72 2.25 -5.65
N ASP A 96 16.57 1.68 -5.28
CA ASP A 96 15.24 2.20 -5.65
C ASP A 96 14.23 1.82 -4.55
N PRO A 97 14.20 2.56 -3.43
CA PRO A 97 13.27 2.28 -2.34
C PRO A 97 11.85 2.77 -2.69
N GLU A 98 10.86 1.89 -2.60
CA GLU A 98 9.50 2.18 -3.07
C GLU A 98 8.40 2.08 -2.00
N ALA A 99 8.69 1.44 -0.87
CA ALA A 99 7.66 1.24 0.15
C ALA A 99 8.23 1.10 1.55
N LEU A 100 7.40 1.45 2.53
CA LEU A 100 7.68 1.29 3.96
C LEU A 100 6.58 0.48 4.63
N ALA A 101 6.96 -0.37 5.59
CA ALA A 101 6.01 -1.03 6.48
C ALA A 101 6.58 -1.07 7.90
N LEU A 102 5.74 -0.84 8.91
CA LEU A 102 6.12 -0.96 10.32
C LEU A 102 5.37 -2.13 10.95
N HIS A 103 6.11 -3.06 11.53
CA HIS A 103 5.55 -4.22 12.22
C HIS A 103 6.41 -4.55 13.44
N ASP A 104 5.78 -4.70 14.61
CA ASP A 104 6.41 -5.06 15.88
C ASP A 104 7.73 -4.31 16.18
N GLY A 105 7.71 -2.99 15.99
CA GLY A 105 8.86 -2.11 16.26
C GLY A 105 10.00 -2.22 15.25
N THR A 106 9.79 -2.91 14.13
CA THR A 106 10.73 -3.00 13.02
C THR A 106 10.19 -2.23 11.82
N LEU A 107 10.94 -1.23 11.36
CA LEU A 107 10.67 -0.53 10.11
C LEU A 107 11.31 -1.33 8.97
N TRP A 108 10.50 -1.68 7.99
CA TRP A 108 10.89 -2.38 6.78
C TRP A 108 10.84 -1.42 5.60
N ILE A 109 11.82 -1.57 4.70
CA ILE A 109 11.99 -0.74 3.50
C ILE A 109 12.13 -1.67 2.31
N ALA A 110 11.36 -1.41 1.25
CA ALA A 110 11.41 -2.18 0.01
C ALA A 110 12.32 -1.50 -1.02
N ASP A 111 13.57 -1.97 -1.15
CA ASP A 111 14.48 -1.61 -2.25
C ASP A 111 14.17 -2.49 -3.46
N THR A 112 13.07 -2.16 -4.14
CA THR A 112 12.37 -3.05 -5.07
C THR A 112 11.95 -2.41 -6.40
N GLY A 113 12.11 -1.10 -6.56
CA GLY A 113 11.80 -0.40 -7.81
C GLY A 113 12.65 -0.92 -8.97
N ASP A 114 12.02 -1.12 -10.12
CA ASP A 114 12.66 -1.59 -11.34
C ASP A 114 11.87 -1.21 -12.60
N ASN A 115 11.59 0.08 -12.75
CA ASN A 115 10.92 0.66 -13.91
C ASN A 115 11.52 0.23 -15.28
N THR A 116 12.80 -0.18 -15.30
CA THR A 116 13.51 -0.63 -16.51
C THR A 116 13.55 -2.15 -16.70
N ALA A 117 13.02 -2.92 -15.75
CA ALA A 117 12.97 -4.39 -15.74
C ALA A 117 14.36 -5.04 -15.95
N VAL A 118 15.36 -4.60 -15.18
CA VAL A 118 16.75 -5.07 -15.28
C VAL A 118 17.28 -5.73 -14.01
N ARG A 119 16.57 -5.63 -12.88
CA ARG A 119 16.98 -6.17 -11.58
C ARG A 119 16.49 -7.60 -11.43
N ASP A 120 17.41 -8.54 -11.32
CA ASP A 120 17.16 -9.95 -11.02
C ASP A 120 17.15 -10.23 -9.50
N GLU A 121 17.71 -9.32 -8.70
CA GLU A 121 17.68 -9.33 -7.25
C GLU A 121 17.19 -7.99 -6.69
N ILE A 122 16.23 -8.07 -5.77
CA ILE A 122 15.72 -6.94 -4.97
C ILE A 122 16.00 -7.20 -3.50
N ALA A 123 15.72 -6.23 -2.62
CA ALA A 123 15.91 -6.44 -1.19
C ALA A 123 14.82 -5.81 -0.33
N LEU A 124 14.61 -6.43 0.83
CA LEU A 124 14.01 -5.76 1.97
C LEU A 124 15.11 -5.37 2.95
N LEU A 125 15.05 -4.15 3.47
CA LEU A 125 15.87 -3.69 4.58
C LEU A 125 15.01 -3.66 5.84
N ALA A 126 15.59 -4.04 6.98
CA ALA A 126 14.91 -3.97 8.27
C ALA A 126 15.78 -3.25 9.29
N LEU A 127 15.19 -2.33 10.05
CA LEU A 127 15.84 -1.67 11.17
C LEU A 127 14.86 -1.49 12.33
N PRO A 128 15.34 -1.36 13.58
CA PRO A 128 14.50 -0.92 14.67
C PRO A 128 13.85 0.42 14.34
N GLU A 129 12.58 0.59 14.72
CA GLU A 129 11.86 1.84 14.56
C GLU A 129 12.68 3.01 15.12
N PRO A 130 13.01 4.03 14.31
CA PRO A 130 13.91 5.08 14.77
C PRO A 130 13.23 6.05 15.75
N GLY A 131 12.03 6.52 15.47
CA GLY A 131 11.46 7.65 16.20
C GLY A 131 12.17 8.98 15.87
N PRO A 132 11.94 10.05 16.66
CA PRO A 132 12.50 11.38 16.39
C PRO A 132 14.01 11.47 16.61
N GLY A 133 14.66 12.46 15.97
CA GLY A 133 16.08 12.75 16.10
C GLY A 133 16.97 12.01 15.09
N ASP A 134 18.11 12.63 14.78
CA ASP A 134 18.99 12.21 13.70
C ASP A 134 19.93 11.08 14.11
N ARG A 135 20.17 10.15 13.18
CA ARG A 135 21.07 9.01 13.38
C ARG A 135 21.50 8.36 12.07
N THR A 136 22.47 7.47 12.18
CA THR A 136 22.84 6.51 11.14
C THR A 136 22.62 5.10 11.67
N VAL A 137 22.02 4.23 10.86
CA VAL A 137 21.75 2.83 11.20
C VAL A 137 22.18 1.94 10.05
N ALA A 138 22.88 0.85 10.35
CA ALA A 138 23.10 -0.23 9.39
C ALA A 138 21.90 -1.20 9.48
N PRO A 139 21.01 -1.26 8.47
CA PRO A 139 19.88 -2.19 8.49
C PRO A 139 20.31 -3.61 8.17
N ASP A 140 19.52 -4.59 8.62
CA ASP A 140 19.60 -5.94 8.08
C ASP A 140 19.11 -5.95 6.63
N ARG A 141 19.81 -6.64 5.73
CA ARG A 141 19.44 -6.77 4.32
C ARG A 141 19.01 -8.19 3.99
N TYR A 142 17.79 -8.33 3.49
CA TYR A 142 17.19 -9.59 3.05
C TYR A 142 17.06 -9.58 1.53
N ARG A 143 17.91 -10.36 0.86
CA ARG A 143 17.93 -10.43 -0.60
C ARG A 143 16.79 -11.32 -1.10
N ILE A 144 16.21 -10.96 -2.24
CA ILE A 144 15.12 -11.71 -2.88
C ILE A 144 15.50 -11.89 -4.35
N ALA A 145 15.64 -13.15 -4.75
CA ALA A 145 15.92 -13.52 -6.14
C ALA A 145 14.60 -13.69 -6.90
N LEU A 146 14.47 -12.99 -8.03
CA LEU A 146 13.30 -13.08 -8.88
C LEU A 146 13.55 -14.02 -10.07
N ASP A 147 12.53 -14.76 -10.49
CA ASP A 147 12.59 -15.55 -11.73
C ASP A 147 12.70 -14.65 -12.97
N SER A 148 12.15 -13.45 -12.90
CA SER A 148 12.24 -12.40 -13.90
C SER A 148 12.15 -11.03 -13.24
N PRO A 149 12.79 -9.99 -13.79
CA PRO A 149 12.64 -8.62 -13.30
C PRO A 149 11.18 -8.20 -13.18
N ALA A 150 10.86 -7.52 -12.08
CA ALA A 150 9.52 -7.07 -11.77
C ALA A 150 9.57 -5.75 -11.01
N ASP A 151 8.82 -4.77 -11.49
CA ASP A 151 8.66 -3.48 -10.85
C ASP A 151 7.69 -3.61 -9.68
N ILE A 152 8.21 -3.49 -8.45
CA ILE A 152 7.48 -3.73 -7.20
C ILE A 152 7.49 -2.47 -6.37
N GLU A 153 6.30 -2.01 -6.04
CA GLU A 153 6.07 -0.66 -5.50
C GLU A 153 5.14 -0.66 -4.28
N ALA A 154 5.01 -1.82 -3.63
CA ALA A 154 4.19 -1.94 -2.45
C ALA A 154 4.71 -3.06 -1.57
N LEU A 155 4.83 -2.75 -0.29
CA LEU A 155 5.21 -3.67 0.77
C LEU A 155 4.13 -3.69 1.84
N LEU A 156 3.63 -4.87 2.16
CA LEU A 156 2.74 -5.08 3.29
C LEU A 156 3.34 -6.12 4.22
N ILE A 157 3.14 -5.99 5.53
CA ILE A 157 3.51 -7.02 6.49
C ILE A 157 2.23 -7.44 7.22
N ASP A 158 1.92 -8.74 7.13
CA ASP A 158 0.72 -9.28 7.78
C ASP A 158 0.88 -9.35 9.30
N ARG A 159 -0.16 -9.85 9.98
CA ARG A 159 -0.16 -9.95 11.44
C ARG A 159 0.86 -10.94 11.99
N GLU A 160 1.24 -11.91 11.19
CA GLU A 160 2.22 -12.94 11.51
C GLU A 160 3.65 -12.47 11.20
N GLY A 161 3.82 -11.24 10.71
CA GLY A 161 5.12 -10.65 10.38
C GLY A 161 5.64 -11.08 9.02
N VAL A 162 4.80 -11.60 8.13
CA VAL A 162 5.19 -12.10 6.81
C VAL A 162 5.06 -10.99 5.76
N PRO A 163 6.16 -10.63 5.08
CA PRO A 163 6.13 -9.62 4.02
C PRO A 163 5.42 -10.12 2.76
N HIS A 164 4.65 -9.21 2.17
CA HIS A 164 3.99 -9.34 0.89
C HIS A 164 4.39 -8.18 -0.01
N LEU A 165 4.62 -8.47 -1.30
CA LEU A 165 5.02 -7.49 -2.30
C LEU A 165 3.99 -7.42 -3.42
N VAL A 166 3.73 -6.23 -3.95
CA VAL A 166 2.80 -6.03 -5.08
C VAL A 166 3.45 -5.25 -6.21
N THR A 167 3.31 -5.74 -7.44
CA THR A 167 3.92 -5.12 -8.63
C THR A 167 3.10 -3.95 -9.19
N LYS A 168 3.78 -2.93 -9.72
CA LYS A 168 3.18 -1.83 -10.50
C LYS A 168 3.19 -2.16 -11.98
N VAL A 169 2.04 -2.57 -12.50
CA VAL A 169 1.87 -2.90 -13.92
C VAL A 169 0.54 -2.38 -14.46
N ILE A 170 0.47 -2.11 -15.77
CA ILE A 170 -0.77 -1.67 -16.44
C ILE A 170 -1.84 -2.77 -16.42
N GLY A 171 -1.41 -4.04 -16.35
CA GLY A 171 -2.29 -5.20 -16.18
C GLY A 171 -2.63 -5.47 -14.71
N SER A 172 -3.07 -6.69 -14.40
CA SER A 172 -3.27 -7.06 -13.00
C SER A 172 -1.93 -7.19 -12.28
N GLY A 173 -1.81 -6.53 -11.13
CA GLY A 173 -0.65 -6.64 -10.26
C GLY A 173 -0.48 -8.07 -9.74
N VAL A 174 0.78 -8.46 -9.59
CA VAL A 174 1.19 -9.74 -9.01
C VAL A 174 1.42 -9.55 -7.53
N VAL A 175 0.90 -10.47 -6.71
CA VAL A 175 1.18 -10.52 -5.28
C VAL A 175 2.20 -11.62 -5.00
N TYR A 176 3.26 -11.27 -4.30
CA TYR A 176 4.26 -12.21 -3.79
C TYR A 176 4.18 -12.31 -2.28
N ARG A 177 4.46 -13.49 -1.75
CA ARG A 177 4.63 -13.76 -0.31
C ARG A 177 6.06 -14.22 -0.04
N LEU A 178 6.67 -13.68 1.02
CA LEU A 178 8.05 -13.94 1.39
C LEU A 178 8.14 -14.76 2.68
N ASP A 179 8.46 -16.04 2.56
CA ASP A 179 8.71 -16.93 3.70
C ASP A 179 10.20 -17.07 4.00
N GLY A 180 10.52 -17.23 5.29
CA GLY A 180 11.84 -17.70 5.72
C GLY A 180 12.97 -16.78 5.28
N LEU A 181 12.77 -15.46 5.36
CA LEU A 181 13.79 -14.47 5.05
C LEU A 181 15.08 -14.74 5.84
N SER A 182 16.21 -14.59 5.16
CA SER A 182 17.54 -14.81 5.71
C SER A 182 18.49 -13.75 5.19
N THR A 183 19.35 -13.24 6.07
CA THR A 183 20.44 -12.32 5.68
C THR A 183 21.60 -13.05 5.02
N ALA A 184 21.67 -14.39 5.15
CA ALA A 184 22.75 -15.20 4.61
C ALA A 184 22.55 -15.61 3.14
N SER A 185 21.30 -15.73 2.67
CA SER A 185 20.97 -16.25 1.34
C SER A 185 19.70 -15.61 0.79
N PRO A 186 19.60 -15.39 -0.53
CA PRO A 186 18.38 -14.84 -1.12
C PRO A 186 17.17 -15.76 -0.90
N ALA A 187 16.02 -15.17 -0.61
CA ALA A 187 14.74 -15.85 -0.64
C ALA A 187 14.18 -15.89 -2.08
N ALA A 188 13.39 -16.91 -2.39
CA ALA A 188 12.57 -16.94 -3.60
C ALA A 188 11.12 -16.61 -3.22
N PRO A 189 10.49 -15.60 -3.82
CA PRO A 189 9.12 -15.24 -3.49
C PRO A 189 8.12 -16.28 -3.99
N THR A 190 7.09 -16.55 -3.20
CA THR A 190 5.95 -17.35 -3.66
C THR A 190 4.94 -16.43 -4.32
N ARG A 191 4.71 -16.60 -5.63
CA ARG A 191 3.61 -15.92 -6.33
C ARG A 191 2.26 -16.45 -5.85
N LEU A 192 1.38 -15.57 -5.41
CA LEU A 192 0.01 -15.92 -5.03
C LEU A 192 -0.92 -15.86 -6.25
N ASP A 193 -1.94 -16.72 -6.27
CA ASP A 193 -3.01 -16.69 -7.29
C ASP A 193 -4.05 -15.61 -6.94
N ILE A 194 -3.57 -14.36 -6.91
CA ILE A 194 -4.31 -13.15 -6.55
C ILE A 194 -4.08 -12.12 -7.66
N ALA A 195 -5.18 -11.52 -8.11
CA ALA A 195 -5.16 -10.44 -9.08
C ALA A 195 -5.29 -9.09 -8.35
N ALA A 196 -4.17 -8.39 -8.14
CA ALA A 196 -4.21 -7.04 -7.59
C ALA A 196 -4.69 -6.03 -8.66
N PRO A 197 -5.25 -4.88 -8.24
CA PRO A 197 -5.52 -3.74 -9.13
C PRO A 197 -4.29 -3.36 -9.96
N PRO A 198 -4.48 -2.75 -11.14
CA PRO A 198 -3.37 -2.22 -11.92
C PRO A 198 -2.75 -1.01 -11.23
N LEU A 199 -1.47 -0.76 -11.52
CA LEU A 199 -0.72 0.44 -11.12
C LEU A 199 -0.79 0.71 -9.61
N VAL A 200 -0.51 -0.32 -8.80
CA VAL A 200 -0.34 -0.18 -7.35
C VAL A 200 0.91 0.63 -7.07
N THR A 201 0.78 1.64 -6.22
CA THR A 201 1.85 2.58 -5.85
C THR A 201 2.21 2.55 -4.38
N ASP A 202 1.32 2.04 -3.52
CA ASP A 202 1.66 1.72 -2.13
C ASP A 202 0.54 0.82 -1.55
N ALA A 203 0.79 0.22 -0.39
CA ALA A 203 -0.15 -0.70 0.24
C ALA A 203 0.08 -0.84 1.75
N ALA A 204 -0.97 -1.21 2.49
CA ALA A 204 -0.83 -1.53 3.90
C ALA A 204 -1.83 -2.59 4.36
N PHE A 205 -1.42 -3.43 5.32
CA PHE A 205 -2.36 -4.21 6.14
C PHE A 205 -2.94 -3.33 7.24
N ALA A 206 -4.23 -3.51 7.53
CA ALA A 206 -4.80 -2.98 8.76
C ALA A 206 -4.06 -3.61 9.95
N PRO A 207 -3.73 -2.85 11.01
CA PRO A 207 -3.06 -3.41 12.18
C PRO A 207 -3.88 -4.48 12.91
N ASP A 208 -5.20 -4.45 12.70
CA ASP A 208 -6.11 -5.50 13.16
C ASP A 208 -6.34 -6.62 12.13
N GLY A 209 -5.49 -6.73 11.10
CA GLY A 209 -5.51 -7.77 10.07
C GLY A 209 -6.85 -7.97 9.37
N SER A 210 -7.79 -7.03 9.49
CA SER A 210 -9.17 -7.19 9.01
C SER A 210 -9.33 -6.82 7.53
N SER A 211 -8.42 -5.99 7.03
CA SER A 211 -8.43 -5.45 5.68
C SER A 211 -7.02 -5.11 5.19
N ILE A 212 -6.93 -4.94 3.88
CA ILE A 212 -5.78 -4.39 3.16
C ILE A 212 -6.24 -3.11 2.47
N VAL A 213 -5.35 -2.12 2.36
CA VAL A 213 -5.50 -1.05 1.36
C VAL A 213 -4.43 -1.17 0.29
N LEU A 214 -4.84 -1.02 -0.97
CA LEU A 214 -3.95 -0.83 -2.11
C LEU A 214 -4.22 0.57 -2.68
N LEU A 215 -3.20 1.39 -2.78
CA LEU A 215 -3.24 2.69 -3.44
C LEU A 215 -2.91 2.50 -4.92
N THR A 216 -3.69 3.14 -5.79
CA THR A 216 -3.35 3.30 -7.21
C THR A 216 -3.62 4.74 -7.62
N TYR A 217 -3.13 5.15 -8.80
CA TYR A 217 -3.48 6.45 -9.39
C TYR A 217 -4.99 6.68 -9.65
N LEU A 218 -5.82 5.66 -9.47
CA LEU A 218 -7.26 5.72 -9.71
C LEU A 218 -8.10 5.69 -8.42
N GLY A 219 -7.53 5.31 -7.28
CA GLY A 219 -8.29 5.17 -6.04
C GLY A 219 -7.58 4.42 -4.92
N VAL A 220 -8.23 4.41 -3.76
CA VAL A 220 -7.87 3.54 -2.63
C VAL A 220 -8.77 2.31 -2.69
N HIS A 221 -8.19 1.13 -2.89
CA HIS A 221 -8.92 -0.13 -2.92
C HIS A 221 -8.84 -0.78 -1.54
N VAL A 222 -9.99 -0.99 -0.90
CA VAL A 222 -10.08 -1.65 0.39
C VAL A 222 -10.44 -3.12 0.14
N LEU A 223 -9.56 -4.02 0.55
CA LEU A 223 -9.65 -5.45 0.31
C LEU A 223 -9.90 -6.20 1.63
N ASP A 224 -10.52 -7.37 1.52
CA ASP A 224 -10.53 -8.37 2.59
C ASP A 224 -9.13 -8.98 2.76
N ALA A 225 -8.59 -8.98 3.98
CA ALA A 225 -7.20 -9.44 4.20
C ALA A 225 -7.00 -10.95 3.95
N GLY A 226 -8.03 -11.78 4.16
CA GLY A 226 -7.92 -13.23 3.98
C GLY A 226 -8.05 -13.68 2.53
N SER A 227 -8.93 -13.02 1.77
CA SER A 227 -9.25 -13.39 0.39
C SER A 227 -8.67 -12.47 -0.67
N TRP A 228 -8.13 -11.30 -0.28
CA TRP A 228 -7.65 -10.25 -1.18
C TRP A 228 -8.72 -9.73 -2.16
N GLN A 229 -10.00 -9.99 -1.90
CA GLN A 229 -11.09 -9.47 -2.71
C GLN A 229 -11.38 -8.02 -2.37
N THR A 230 -11.44 -7.16 -3.39
CA THR A 230 -11.85 -5.77 -3.22
C THR A 230 -13.27 -5.71 -2.65
N ARG A 231 -13.41 -5.12 -1.47
CA ARG A 231 -14.69 -4.83 -0.82
C ARG A 231 -15.28 -3.52 -1.33
N THR A 232 -14.44 -2.51 -1.51
CA THR A 232 -14.83 -1.20 -2.04
C THR A 232 -13.62 -0.47 -2.65
N THR A 233 -13.90 0.53 -3.47
CA THR A 233 -12.90 1.47 -3.98
C THR A 233 -13.36 2.88 -3.66
N LEU A 234 -12.46 3.67 -3.08
CA LEU A 234 -12.70 5.06 -2.71
C LEU A 234 -11.98 5.99 -3.71
N PRO A 235 -12.56 7.15 -4.03
CA PRO A 235 -11.86 8.14 -4.83
C PRO A 235 -10.62 8.66 -4.09
N LEU A 236 -9.59 9.08 -4.83
CA LEU A 236 -8.43 9.74 -4.25
C LEU A 236 -8.79 11.16 -3.73
N PRO A 237 -8.08 11.66 -2.72
CA PRO A 237 -8.00 13.09 -2.46
C PRO A 237 -7.32 13.83 -3.63
N PRO A 238 -7.37 15.17 -3.69
CA PRO A 238 -6.80 15.96 -4.78
C PRO A 238 -5.26 15.98 -4.70
N LEU A 239 -4.64 14.86 -5.10
CA LEU A 239 -3.21 14.62 -5.14
C LEU A 239 -2.70 14.67 -6.59
N ALA A 240 -1.44 15.09 -6.78
CA ALA A 240 -0.82 15.10 -8.10
C ALA A 240 -0.40 13.68 -8.50
N GLN A 241 0.29 12.97 -7.60
CA GLN A 241 0.72 11.59 -7.75
C GLN A 241 0.56 10.88 -6.41
N ALA A 242 -0.38 9.95 -6.29
CA ALA A 242 -0.66 9.27 -5.03
C ALA A 242 0.30 8.08 -4.86
N GLU A 243 1.26 8.22 -3.95
CA GLU A 243 2.45 7.33 -3.85
C GLU A 243 2.67 6.82 -2.42
N THR A 244 1.79 7.19 -1.48
CA THR A 244 1.92 6.76 -0.08
C THR A 244 0.57 6.49 0.57
N ILE A 245 0.46 5.39 1.32
CA ILE A 245 -0.72 5.05 2.12
C ILE A 245 -0.35 4.30 3.40
N ALA A 246 -0.93 4.70 4.53
CA ALA A 246 -0.77 3.97 5.80
C ALA A 246 -2.02 4.06 6.67
N TYR A 247 -2.33 3.01 7.43
CA TYR A 247 -3.42 3.06 8.41
C TYR A 247 -3.05 3.94 9.61
N THR A 248 -3.88 4.95 9.89
CA THR A 248 -3.81 5.70 11.16
C THR A 248 -4.59 4.98 12.26
N ASP A 249 -5.73 4.40 11.90
CA ASP A 249 -6.62 3.61 12.76
C ASP A 249 -7.48 2.67 11.86
N PRO A 250 -8.27 1.73 12.43
CA PRO A 250 -9.04 0.78 11.61
C PRO A 250 -10.03 1.41 10.63
N PHE A 251 -10.35 2.69 10.78
CA PHE A 251 -11.34 3.41 9.98
C PHE A 251 -10.72 4.54 9.15
N HIS A 252 -9.40 4.77 9.22
CA HIS A 252 -8.78 5.87 8.49
C HIS A 252 -7.37 5.53 8.02
N VAL A 253 -7.06 5.96 6.81
CA VAL A 253 -5.71 5.96 6.25
C VAL A 253 -5.19 7.38 6.07
N LEU A 254 -3.88 7.53 6.13
CA LEU A 254 -3.16 8.72 5.67
C LEU A 254 -2.66 8.43 4.25
N VAL A 255 -2.98 9.32 3.32
CA VAL A 255 -2.56 9.23 1.92
C VAL A 255 -1.73 10.47 1.58
N GLY A 256 -0.58 10.30 0.94
CA GLY A 256 0.29 11.40 0.53
C GLY A 256 0.59 11.39 -0.97
N SER A 257 1.43 12.34 -1.38
CA SER A 257 1.84 12.53 -2.76
C SER A 257 3.34 12.74 -2.88
N GLU A 258 3.89 12.42 -4.04
CA GLU A 258 5.18 12.97 -4.48
C GLU A 258 5.12 14.49 -4.67
N GLY A 259 6.29 15.11 -4.75
CA GLY A 259 6.51 16.54 -4.96
C GLY A 259 6.94 17.30 -3.71
N GLU A 260 7.60 18.44 -3.93
CA GLU A 260 7.90 19.41 -2.86
C GLU A 260 6.61 19.90 -2.18
N ASP A 261 6.67 20.10 -0.85
CA ASP A 261 5.52 20.59 -0.07
C ASP A 261 4.27 19.72 -0.29
N SER A 262 4.44 18.40 -0.40
CA SER A 262 3.35 17.50 -0.73
C SER A 262 2.35 17.35 0.43
N PRO A 263 1.04 17.31 0.13
CA PRO A 263 0.02 17.24 1.16
C PRO A 263 -0.17 15.82 1.69
N LEU A 264 -0.52 15.73 2.97
CA LEU A 264 -1.04 14.52 3.61
C LEU A 264 -2.54 14.66 3.85
N TYR A 265 -3.31 13.65 3.47
CA TYR A 265 -4.75 13.59 3.62
C TYR A 265 -5.17 12.41 4.48
N ARG A 266 -6.07 12.65 5.43
CA ARG A 266 -6.80 11.58 6.11
C ARG A 266 -7.99 11.19 5.25
N VAL A 267 -8.15 9.90 4.98
CA VAL A 267 -9.27 9.33 4.23
C VAL A 267 -10.01 8.32 5.10
N GLY A 268 -11.30 8.53 5.30
CA GLY A 268 -12.18 7.61 6.02
C GLY A 268 -12.45 6.33 5.22
N LEU A 269 -12.33 5.19 5.87
CA LEU A 269 -12.69 3.89 5.34
C LEU A 269 -14.11 3.54 5.79
N PRO A 270 -14.96 2.98 4.91
CA PRO A 270 -16.29 2.58 5.31
C PRO A 270 -16.22 1.43 6.32
N VAL A 271 -17.06 1.49 7.34
CA VAL A 271 -17.32 0.35 8.22
C VAL A 271 -18.05 -0.71 7.39
N VAL A 272 -17.30 -1.66 6.84
CA VAL A 272 -17.91 -2.79 6.13
C VAL A 272 -18.46 -3.73 7.20
N ALA A 273 -19.79 -3.73 7.39
CA ALA A 273 -20.44 -4.72 8.23
C ALA A 273 -20.00 -6.13 7.78
N PRO A 274 -19.72 -7.07 8.71
CA PRO A 274 -19.48 -8.45 8.33
C PRO A 274 -20.61 -8.89 7.40
N ARG A 275 -20.29 -9.50 6.26
CA ARG A 275 -21.33 -10.13 5.44
C ARG A 275 -22.12 -11.04 6.37
N GLU A 276 -23.39 -10.72 6.62
CA GLU A 276 -24.32 -11.73 7.11
C GLU A 276 -24.17 -12.89 6.13
N LEU A 277 -23.73 -14.04 6.64
CA LEU A 277 -23.83 -15.29 5.90
C LEU A 277 -25.27 -15.33 5.44
N ALA A 278 -25.50 -15.09 4.15
CA ALA A 278 -26.84 -15.13 3.58
C ALA A 278 -27.42 -16.47 3.99
N ALA A 279 -28.39 -16.45 4.91
CA ALA A 279 -29.10 -17.65 5.29
C ALA A 279 -29.66 -18.18 3.98
N VAL A 280 -29.15 -19.34 3.54
CA VAL A 280 -29.60 -19.98 2.30
C VAL A 280 -31.12 -20.06 2.39
N PRO A 281 -31.88 -19.34 1.55
CA PRO A 281 -33.33 -19.41 1.57
C PRO A 281 -33.68 -20.77 0.97
N GLY A 282 -33.78 -21.79 1.82
CA GLY A 282 -34.00 -23.15 1.34
C GLY A 282 -33.90 -24.29 2.34
N LEU A 283 -33.33 -24.10 3.54
CA LEU A 283 -33.29 -25.17 4.56
C LEU A 283 -34.29 -25.01 5.71
N GLY A 284 -35.10 -23.95 5.71
CA GLY A 284 -36.20 -23.76 6.68
C GLY A 284 -37.46 -24.58 6.40
N LEU A 285 -37.58 -25.26 5.26
CA LEU A 285 -38.81 -25.97 4.86
C LEU A 285 -38.71 -27.50 4.94
N LEU A 286 -37.63 -28.08 5.49
CA LEU A 286 -37.53 -29.53 5.70
C LEU A 286 -37.70 -29.96 7.18
N VAL A 287 -37.78 -29.02 8.13
CA VAL A 287 -37.99 -29.34 9.55
C VAL A 287 -39.44 -29.17 10.01
N LEU A 288 -40.32 -28.61 9.18
CA LEU A 288 -41.74 -28.38 9.52
C LEU A 288 -42.74 -29.34 8.86
N LEU A 289 -42.30 -30.28 8.01
CA LEU A 289 -43.19 -31.29 7.41
C LEU A 289 -43.16 -32.68 8.06
N VAL A 290 -42.22 -32.94 8.99
CA VAL A 290 -42.20 -34.19 9.77
C VAL A 290 -42.99 -34.08 11.09
N ALA A 291 -43.33 -32.87 11.53
CA ALA A 291 -44.08 -32.64 12.77
C ALA A 291 -45.62 -32.60 12.61
N ARG A 292 -46.17 -32.82 11.41
CA ARG A 292 -47.63 -32.79 11.16
C ARG A 292 -48.25 -34.09 10.63
N LEU A 293 -47.50 -35.20 10.65
CA LEU A 293 -48.02 -36.54 10.36
C LEU A 293 -47.95 -37.49 11.57
N GLY A 294 -47.55 -37.00 12.75
CA GLY A 294 -47.45 -37.78 13.98
C GLY A 294 -48.65 -37.72 14.93
N ASP A 295 -49.68 -36.91 14.65
CA ASP A 295 -50.75 -36.60 15.62
C ASP A 295 -52.17 -36.95 15.12
N GLN A 296 -52.27 -37.98 14.24
CA GLN A 296 -53.54 -38.57 13.80
C GLN A 296 -53.57 -40.10 13.96
N ALA A 297 -52.81 -40.64 14.91
CA ALA A 297 -52.88 -42.04 15.27
C ALA A 297 -52.92 -42.23 16.80
N ARG A 298 -53.97 -41.69 17.43
CA ARG A 298 -54.62 -42.25 18.64
C ARG A 298 -56.10 -41.89 18.65
#